data_AF-A0A843BRG4-F1
#
_entry.id   AF-A0A843BRG4-F1
#
_cell.length_a   1.000
_cell.length_b   1.000
_cell.length_c   1.000
_cell.angle_alpha   90.00
_cell.angle_beta   90.00
_cell.angle_gamma   90.00
#
_symmetry.space_group_name_H-M   'P 1'
#
loop_
_entity.id
_entity.type
_entity.pdbx_description
1 polymer ?
#
loop_
_entity_poly.entity_id
_entity_poly.type
_entity_poly.pdbx_seq_one_letter_code
_entity_poly.pdbx_strand_id
1 'polypeptide(L)'
;MLDQDLGDLASQEVLRKAVEAFNKIKANGQDRILERTAVVPDKDIKEIASKYELQEEIAKVIFVLEFEFDIPKELSANYFKFETNRLKEAKYELPDIYSFIIRFSMEEGFWIKYVSNDFPKKLLQRVTKLITLDRSLFGDLAGEKEDSALYIIERSYIVSEVIKPLLFSWLQDHNSANFCDAALSIICYMQQKAREKGEAIAEELCNRFEANMNSIGFILSELESKSWASKAVQEYTHVKKQIQHCKKDSSQMSWRLASELILENRLLMEYGALDLKSGIDYPMKSSTGEKRIGSPSNIAKKEGIIDDKVALTITNVEGLSKDKVQTTIIELVRENFDNATKTHKQKPSYFAKEFLERILNEFGITQMNVAKLMKKFDVQLMYRMSPMGAKEYPGLSVDEKVIKLLEETIMDIYTTREDLRKEIGKIIEKDPTIVARAEKALVKENDSQKLTTELTLRQKLKESTEKDMWILIRDEYLKELFSNPEELIAGAKLLKKLSLELGLLLTESESTTLIIAELEKIGLKVTDDNKEDLDKNICKIIFARLKDQREFN
;
A
#
# COMPACT_ATOMS: atom_id res chain seq x y z
N MET A 1 26.22 -20.47 -17.05
CA MET A 1 24.99 -20.40 -16.22
C MET A 1 24.07 -19.30 -16.73
N LEU A 2 24.56 -18.06 -16.85
CA LEU A 2 23.80 -16.93 -17.42
C LEU A 2 23.18 -17.23 -18.81
N ASP A 3 23.96 -17.77 -19.75
CA ASP A 3 23.46 -18.11 -21.09
C ASP A 3 22.42 -19.23 -21.09
N GLN A 4 22.47 -20.12 -20.10
CA GLN A 4 21.50 -21.20 -19.94
C GLN A 4 20.20 -20.67 -19.31
N ASP A 5 20.31 -19.79 -18.32
CA ASP A 5 19.17 -19.11 -17.69
C ASP A 5 18.48 -18.12 -18.67
N LEU A 6 19.24 -17.47 -19.55
CA LEU A 6 18.71 -16.62 -20.64
C LEU A 6 18.15 -17.45 -21.79
N GLY A 7 18.74 -18.61 -22.09
CA GLY A 7 18.20 -19.58 -23.04
C GLY A 7 16.84 -20.14 -22.58
N ASP A 8 16.68 -20.37 -21.27
CA ASP A 8 15.40 -20.77 -20.65
C ASP A 8 14.34 -19.65 -20.68
N LEU A 9 14.73 -18.38 -20.87
CA LEU A 9 13.78 -17.29 -21.05
C LEU A 9 13.02 -17.40 -22.37
N ALA A 10 13.68 -17.92 -23.42
CA ALA A 10 13.06 -18.18 -24.72
C ALA A 10 12.05 -19.34 -24.67
N SER A 11 12.19 -20.26 -23.71
CA SER A 11 11.28 -21.40 -23.53
C SER A 11 10.13 -21.10 -22.54
N GLN A 12 10.25 -20.06 -21.71
CA GLN A 12 9.25 -19.64 -20.73
C GLN A 12 8.37 -18.49 -21.25
N GLU A 13 7.35 -18.84 -22.04
CA GLU A 13 6.42 -17.88 -22.66
C GLU A 13 5.80 -16.86 -21.67
N VAL A 14 5.52 -17.29 -20.43
CA VAL A 14 5.00 -16.42 -19.37
C VAL A 14 6.03 -15.36 -18.97
N LEU A 15 7.29 -15.76 -18.78
CA LEU A 15 8.37 -14.85 -18.42
C LEU A 15 8.68 -13.88 -19.56
N ARG A 16 8.71 -14.37 -20.81
CA ARG A 16 8.89 -13.53 -22.00
C ARG A 16 7.82 -12.43 -22.08
N LYS A 17 6.56 -12.79 -21.90
CA LYS A 17 5.44 -11.82 -21.86
C LYS A 17 5.58 -10.82 -20.72
N ALA A 18 6.04 -11.26 -19.54
CA ALA A 18 6.27 -10.37 -18.40
C ALA A 18 7.40 -9.36 -18.68
N VAL A 19 8.51 -9.79 -19.29
CA VAL A 19 9.62 -8.93 -19.71
C VAL A 19 9.16 -7.96 -20.82
N GLU A 20 8.41 -8.42 -21.81
CA GLU A 20 7.85 -7.55 -22.87
C GLU A 20 6.90 -6.49 -22.30
N ALA A 21 6.05 -6.87 -21.35
CA ALA A 21 5.18 -5.92 -20.65
C ALA A 21 5.99 -4.90 -19.84
N PHE A 22 7.08 -5.33 -19.20
CA PHE A 22 8.00 -4.45 -18.50
C PHE A 22 8.69 -3.47 -19.45
N ASN A 23 9.17 -3.93 -20.60
CA ASN A 23 9.84 -3.09 -21.59
C ASN A 23 8.93 -1.98 -22.15
N LYS A 24 7.61 -2.21 -22.22
CA LYS A 24 6.64 -1.16 -22.55
C LYS A 24 6.54 -0.09 -21.45
N ILE A 25 6.57 -0.49 -20.18
CA ILE A 25 6.59 0.44 -19.04
C ILE A 25 7.89 1.25 -19.07
N LYS A 26 9.02 0.60 -19.37
CA LYS A 26 10.32 1.23 -19.52
C LYS A 26 10.31 2.31 -20.60
N ALA A 27 9.87 1.99 -21.82
CA ALA A 27 9.82 2.95 -22.92
C ALA A 27 9.03 4.22 -22.55
N ASN A 28 7.82 4.05 -22.01
CA ASN A 28 7.01 5.18 -21.55
C ASN A 28 7.69 6.01 -20.44
N GLY A 29 8.43 5.35 -19.55
CA GLY A 29 9.20 6.01 -18.50
C GLY A 29 10.37 6.83 -19.05
N GLN A 30 11.09 6.29 -20.03
CA GLN A 30 12.20 6.96 -20.71
C GLN A 30 11.71 8.19 -21.48
N ASP A 31 10.61 8.05 -22.24
CA ASP A 31 10.01 9.17 -22.98
C ASP A 31 9.62 10.31 -22.05
N ARG A 32 9.01 9.98 -20.90
CA ARG A 32 8.66 10.99 -19.89
C ARG A 32 9.90 11.70 -19.33
N ILE A 33 10.98 10.98 -19.01
CA ILE A 33 12.22 11.61 -18.53
C ILE A 33 12.77 12.54 -19.62
N LEU A 34 12.78 12.09 -20.88
CA LEU A 34 13.28 12.85 -22.02
C LEU A 34 12.52 14.17 -22.19
N GLU A 35 11.19 14.14 -22.21
CA GLU A 35 10.34 15.33 -22.29
C GLU A 35 10.67 16.35 -21.18
N ARG A 36 10.98 15.87 -19.98
CA ARG A 36 11.30 16.72 -18.84
C ARG A 36 12.71 17.29 -18.86
N THR A 37 13.67 16.58 -19.46
CA THR A 37 15.03 17.12 -19.63
C THR A 37 15.09 18.34 -20.55
N ALA A 38 14.08 18.54 -21.42
CA ALA A 38 14.02 19.68 -22.34
C ALA A 38 13.75 21.03 -21.67
N VAL A 39 13.24 21.04 -20.44
CA VAL A 39 12.83 22.27 -19.71
C VAL A 39 13.70 22.56 -18.50
N VAL A 40 14.83 21.86 -18.34
CA VAL A 40 15.74 22.03 -17.21
C VAL A 40 16.56 23.32 -17.37
N PRO A 41 16.67 24.19 -16.36
CA PRO A 41 17.47 25.41 -16.46
C PRO A 41 18.98 25.14 -16.60
N ASP A 42 19.64 25.83 -17.55
CA ASP A 42 21.09 25.69 -17.82
C ASP A 42 21.98 25.91 -16.58
N LYS A 43 21.55 26.78 -15.67
CA LYS A 43 22.30 27.06 -14.43
C LYS A 43 22.40 25.81 -13.55
N ASP A 44 21.28 25.12 -13.35
CA ASP A 44 21.23 23.92 -12.51
C ASP A 44 22.00 22.76 -13.16
N ILE A 45 21.92 22.63 -14.48
CA ILE A 45 22.68 21.62 -15.25
C ILE A 45 24.18 21.80 -15.00
N LYS A 46 24.70 23.02 -15.17
CA LYS A 46 26.13 23.32 -14.99
C LYS A 46 26.58 23.11 -13.55
N GLU A 47 25.74 23.43 -12.58
CA GLU A 47 26.03 23.19 -11.17
C GLU A 47 26.15 21.69 -10.87
N ILE A 48 25.18 20.88 -11.30
CA ILE A 48 25.19 19.42 -11.10
C ILE A 48 26.37 18.79 -11.84
N ALA A 49 26.58 19.13 -13.12
CA ALA A 49 27.66 18.62 -13.95
C ALA A 49 29.03 18.91 -13.32
N SER A 50 29.25 20.16 -12.86
CA SER A 50 30.51 20.54 -12.21
C SER A 50 30.69 19.89 -10.85
N LYS A 51 29.63 19.82 -10.02
CA LYS A 51 29.71 19.29 -8.66
C LYS A 51 30.01 17.80 -8.65
N TYR A 52 29.40 17.06 -9.58
CA TYR A 52 29.51 15.61 -9.62
C TYR A 52 30.45 15.11 -10.73
N GLU A 53 31.08 15.99 -11.50
CA GLU A 53 32.00 15.63 -12.61
C GLU A 53 31.31 14.71 -13.64
N LEU A 54 30.14 15.14 -14.11
CA LEU A 54 29.29 14.40 -15.06
C LEU A 54 29.06 15.21 -16.33
N GLN A 55 28.74 14.52 -17.42
CA GLN A 55 28.27 15.16 -18.66
C GLN A 55 26.92 15.86 -18.43
N GLU A 56 26.67 16.94 -19.19
CA GLU A 56 25.48 17.78 -19.01
C GLU A 56 24.16 17.00 -19.26
N GLU A 57 24.18 16.03 -20.16
CA GLU A 57 23.04 15.15 -20.45
C GLU A 57 22.65 14.30 -19.24
N ILE A 58 23.64 13.77 -18.52
CA ILE A 58 23.42 13.02 -17.27
C ILE A 58 22.91 13.98 -16.18
N ALA A 59 23.50 15.17 -16.09
CA ALA A 59 23.10 16.19 -15.12
C ALA A 59 21.63 16.62 -15.29
N LYS A 60 21.13 16.71 -16.53
CA LYS A 60 19.70 16.95 -16.81
C LYS A 60 18.80 15.88 -16.23
N VAL A 61 19.17 14.61 -16.37
CA VAL A 61 18.39 13.50 -15.79
C VAL A 61 18.42 13.55 -14.27
N ILE A 62 19.59 13.76 -13.68
CA ILE A 62 19.72 13.88 -12.23
C ILE A 62 18.83 15.01 -11.68
N PHE A 63 18.73 16.14 -12.39
CA PHE A 63 17.80 17.20 -12.03
C PHE A 63 16.35 16.72 -12.07
N VAL A 64 15.93 16.05 -13.14
CA VAL A 64 14.57 15.51 -13.27
C VAL A 64 14.27 14.48 -12.15
N LEU A 65 15.24 13.63 -11.81
CA LEU A 65 15.13 12.64 -10.74
C LEU A 65 14.91 13.28 -9.37
N GLU A 66 15.64 14.34 -9.05
CA GLU A 66 15.43 15.08 -7.81
C GLU A 66 14.08 15.82 -7.82
N PHE A 67 13.81 16.58 -8.89
CA PHE A 67 12.68 17.50 -8.94
C PHE A 67 11.33 16.78 -9.04
N GLU A 68 11.19 15.76 -9.89
CA GLU A 68 9.91 15.06 -10.09
C GLU A 68 9.73 13.86 -9.16
N PHE A 69 10.82 13.21 -8.76
CA PHE A 69 10.77 11.90 -8.13
C PHE A 69 11.36 11.89 -6.71
N ASP A 70 11.79 13.04 -6.19
CA ASP A 70 12.36 13.19 -4.84
C ASP A 70 13.57 12.27 -4.60
N ILE A 71 14.36 12.02 -5.64
CA ILE A 71 15.56 11.18 -5.57
C ILE A 71 16.78 12.08 -5.40
N PRO A 72 17.56 11.98 -4.30
CA PRO A 72 18.68 12.87 -4.05
C PRO A 72 19.71 12.88 -5.20
N LYS A 73 20.19 14.08 -5.57
CA LYS A 73 21.20 14.25 -6.64
C LYS A 73 22.44 13.41 -6.44
N GLU A 74 22.96 13.38 -5.20
CA GLU A 74 24.15 12.61 -4.85
C GLU A 74 23.95 11.11 -5.07
N LEU A 75 22.76 10.60 -4.73
CA LEU A 75 22.42 9.20 -4.94
C LEU A 75 22.41 8.86 -6.44
N SER A 76 21.70 9.67 -7.23
CA SER A 76 21.63 9.49 -8.68
C SER A 76 23.00 9.61 -9.35
N ALA A 77 23.81 10.59 -8.94
CA ALA A 77 25.18 10.78 -9.43
C ALA A 77 26.07 9.57 -9.13
N ASN A 78 25.99 9.02 -7.91
CA ASN A 78 26.74 7.82 -7.53
C ASN A 78 26.36 6.62 -8.40
N TYR A 79 25.08 6.49 -8.79
CA TYR A 79 24.64 5.43 -9.69
C TYR A 79 25.18 5.58 -11.11
N PHE A 80 25.10 6.78 -11.67
CA PHE A 80 25.69 7.07 -12.98
C PHE A 80 27.20 6.80 -13.01
N LYS A 81 27.92 7.19 -11.95
CA LYS A 81 29.36 6.90 -11.82
C LYS A 81 29.65 5.41 -11.72
N PHE A 82 28.87 4.69 -10.92
CA PHE A 82 29.02 3.25 -10.80
C PHE A 82 28.85 2.57 -12.17
N GLU A 83 27.76 2.88 -12.89
CA GLU A 83 27.47 2.21 -14.14
C GLU A 83 28.49 2.56 -15.24
N THR A 84 28.89 3.83 -15.33
CA THR A 84 29.97 4.23 -16.26
C THR A 84 31.29 3.54 -15.96
N ASN A 85 31.63 3.32 -14.69
CA ASN A 85 32.83 2.56 -14.31
C ASN A 85 32.69 1.08 -14.65
N ARG A 86 31.54 0.47 -14.38
CA ARG A 86 31.24 -0.93 -14.73
C ARG A 86 31.37 -1.17 -16.24
N LEU A 87 30.83 -0.28 -17.06
CA LEU A 87 30.97 -0.34 -18.52
C LEU A 87 32.44 -0.28 -18.95
N LYS A 88 33.24 0.61 -18.35
CA LYS A 88 34.69 0.68 -18.61
C LYS A 88 35.41 -0.61 -18.24
N GLU A 89 35.09 -1.21 -17.09
CA GLU A 89 35.66 -2.50 -16.66
C GLU A 89 35.29 -3.64 -17.62
N ALA A 90 34.07 -3.61 -18.15
CA ALA A 90 33.60 -4.51 -19.20
C ALA A 90 34.20 -4.22 -20.59
N LYS A 91 35.12 -3.25 -20.70
CA LYS A 91 35.73 -2.77 -21.95
C LYS A 91 34.71 -2.23 -22.95
N TYR A 92 33.60 -1.70 -22.45
CA TYR A 92 32.60 -0.96 -23.20
C TYR A 92 32.75 0.53 -22.87
N GLU A 93 33.37 1.28 -23.77
CA GLU A 93 33.45 2.73 -23.61
C GLU A 93 32.14 3.36 -24.08
N LEU A 94 31.48 4.10 -23.20
CA LEU A 94 30.34 4.94 -23.59
C LEU A 94 30.86 6.01 -24.57
N PRO A 95 30.42 6.01 -25.84
CA PRO A 95 30.92 6.98 -26.80
C PRO A 95 30.57 8.40 -26.34
N ASP A 96 31.54 9.31 -26.43
CA ASP A 96 31.34 10.74 -26.18
C ASP A 96 30.59 11.41 -27.34
N ILE A 97 29.38 10.89 -27.59
CA ILE A 97 28.46 11.31 -28.64
C ILE A 97 27.16 11.63 -27.95
N TYR A 98 26.68 12.86 -28.12
CA TYR A 98 25.46 13.39 -27.51
C TYR A 98 24.28 12.40 -27.51
N SER A 99 23.97 11.79 -28.66
CA SER A 99 22.84 10.86 -28.78
C SER A 99 23.00 9.57 -27.95
N PHE A 100 24.23 9.08 -27.80
CA PHE A 100 24.54 7.93 -26.95
C PHE A 100 24.43 8.29 -25.48
N ILE A 101 24.98 9.44 -25.07
CA ILE A 101 24.95 9.88 -23.68
C ILE A 101 23.50 10.13 -23.25
N ILE A 102 22.67 10.76 -24.09
CA ILE A 102 21.25 10.93 -23.79
C ILE A 102 20.56 9.59 -23.62
N ARG A 103 20.74 8.65 -24.56
CA ARG A 103 20.09 7.34 -24.47
C ARG A 103 20.47 6.62 -23.19
N PHE A 104 21.77 6.56 -22.89
CA PHE A 104 22.30 6.02 -21.64
C PHE A 104 21.69 6.71 -20.42
N SER A 105 21.63 8.05 -20.45
CA SER A 105 21.06 8.84 -19.35
C SER A 105 19.57 8.54 -19.13
N MET A 106 18.78 8.36 -20.19
CA MET A 106 17.36 8.01 -20.09
C MET A 106 17.17 6.60 -19.54
N GLU A 107 17.99 5.66 -19.99
CA GLU A 107 17.96 4.26 -19.60
C GLU A 107 18.28 4.07 -18.12
N GLU A 108 19.41 4.61 -17.67
CA GLU A 108 19.78 4.56 -16.26
C GLU A 108 18.84 5.42 -15.40
N GLY A 109 18.40 6.57 -15.90
CA GLY A 109 17.42 7.41 -15.23
C GLY A 109 16.11 6.66 -14.96
N PHE A 110 15.63 5.88 -15.93
CA PHE A 110 14.49 5.00 -15.74
C PHE A 110 14.75 3.97 -14.65
N TRP A 111 15.89 3.28 -14.68
CA TRP A 111 16.22 2.25 -13.69
C TRP A 111 16.29 2.79 -12.27
N ILE A 112 16.97 3.92 -12.07
CA ILE A 112 17.03 4.62 -10.78
C ILE A 112 15.61 4.95 -10.30
N LYS A 113 14.81 5.60 -11.15
CA LYS A 113 13.43 5.99 -10.80
C LYS A 113 12.56 4.78 -10.46
N TYR A 114 12.57 3.76 -11.31
CA TYR A 114 11.70 2.60 -11.16
C TYR A 114 12.06 1.81 -9.90
N VAL A 115 13.35 1.56 -9.66
CA VAL A 115 13.79 0.73 -8.53
C VAL A 115 13.70 1.48 -7.20
N SER A 116 13.96 2.78 -7.16
CA SER A 116 13.86 3.54 -5.92
C SER A 116 12.42 3.85 -5.52
N ASN A 117 11.49 4.04 -6.48
CA ASN A 117 10.14 4.52 -6.18
C ASN A 117 9.02 3.55 -6.54
N ASP A 118 8.98 3.03 -7.76
CA ASP A 118 7.82 2.27 -8.25
C ASP A 118 7.85 0.81 -7.77
N PHE A 119 8.99 0.16 -7.94
CA PHE A 119 9.17 -1.25 -7.60
C PHE A 119 8.96 -1.56 -6.12
N PRO A 120 9.47 -0.78 -5.16
CA PRO A 120 9.24 -1.04 -3.74
C PRO A 120 7.75 -0.98 -3.39
N LYS A 121 7.00 -0.05 -3.98
CA LYS A 121 5.54 0.07 -3.81
C LYS A 121 4.81 -1.12 -4.43
N LYS A 122 5.21 -1.54 -5.64
CA LYS A 122 4.66 -2.71 -6.31
C LYS A 122 4.94 -4.00 -5.53
N LEU A 123 6.15 -4.14 -4.99
CA LEU A 123 6.55 -5.30 -4.21
C LEU A 123 5.83 -5.32 -2.86
N LEU A 124 5.64 -4.17 -2.20
CA LEU A 124 4.88 -4.05 -0.94
C LEU A 124 3.50 -4.69 -1.04
N GLN A 125 2.76 -4.37 -2.11
CA GLN A 125 1.42 -4.89 -2.37
C GLN A 125 1.38 -6.42 -2.51
N ARG A 126 2.53 -7.04 -2.81
CA ARG A 126 2.67 -8.49 -2.99
C ARG A 126 3.21 -9.19 -1.75
N VAL A 127 3.96 -8.49 -0.90
CA VAL A 127 4.59 -9.10 0.29
C VAL A 127 3.72 -9.06 1.55
N THR A 128 2.54 -8.42 1.55
CA THR A 128 1.69 -8.32 2.76
C THR A 128 1.39 -9.67 3.39
N LYS A 129 0.97 -10.66 2.59
CA LYS A 129 0.73 -12.02 3.07
C LYS A 129 2.01 -12.67 3.60
N LEU A 130 3.12 -12.46 2.91
CA LEU A 130 4.43 -12.98 3.32
C LEU A 130 4.88 -12.39 4.65
N ILE A 131 4.65 -11.10 4.91
CA ILE A 131 4.96 -10.44 6.18
C ILE A 131 4.15 -11.05 7.33
N THR A 132 2.86 -11.34 7.11
CA THR A 132 2.05 -12.03 8.12
C THR A 132 2.63 -13.41 8.45
N LEU A 133 3.01 -14.19 7.43
CA LEU A 133 3.63 -15.50 7.61
C LEU A 133 5.00 -15.38 8.30
N ASP A 134 5.81 -14.39 7.93
CA ASP A 134 7.12 -14.12 8.55
C ASP A 134 6.97 -13.80 10.04
N ARG A 135 6.00 -12.95 10.41
CA ARG A 135 5.68 -12.64 11.82
C ARG A 135 5.11 -13.82 12.58
N SER A 136 4.38 -14.71 11.90
CA SER A 136 3.88 -15.97 12.46
C SER A 136 5.00 -16.93 12.85
N LEU A 137 6.06 -16.97 12.05
CA LEU A 137 7.17 -17.91 12.22
C LEU A 137 8.32 -17.36 13.08
N PHE A 138 8.61 -16.07 12.94
CA PHE A 138 9.81 -15.43 13.50
C PHE A 138 9.50 -14.23 14.40
N GLY A 139 8.25 -13.80 14.46
CA GLY A 139 7.84 -12.57 15.13
C GLY A 139 6.92 -12.82 16.32
N ASP A 140 5.94 -11.94 16.45
CA ASP A 140 5.06 -11.79 17.59
C ASP A 140 3.66 -12.41 17.39
N LEU A 141 3.40 -13.00 16.22
CA LEU A 141 2.12 -13.66 15.94
C LEU A 141 2.21 -15.14 16.33
N ALA A 142 1.11 -15.69 16.84
CA ALA A 142 1.01 -17.12 17.13
C ALA A 142 0.89 -17.89 15.81
N GLY A 143 1.95 -18.58 15.42
CA GLY A 143 1.99 -19.37 14.19
C GLY A 143 1.78 -20.85 14.35
N GLU A 144 1.40 -21.47 13.22
CA GLU A 144 1.27 -22.92 13.08
C GLU A 144 2.45 -23.49 12.29
N LYS A 145 2.69 -24.80 12.42
CA LYS A 145 3.78 -25.46 11.66
C LYS A 145 3.55 -25.33 10.15
N GLU A 146 2.30 -25.43 9.74
CA GLU A 146 1.79 -25.28 8.38
C GLU A 146 2.21 -23.95 7.73
N ASP A 147 2.35 -22.88 8.52
CA ASP A 147 2.78 -21.57 8.02
C ASP A 147 4.18 -21.62 7.41
N SER A 148 5.04 -22.55 7.86
CA SER A 148 6.37 -22.76 7.28
C SER A 148 6.29 -23.20 5.82
N ALA A 149 5.33 -24.08 5.48
CA ALA A 149 5.14 -24.53 4.11
C ALA A 149 4.54 -23.42 3.24
N LEU A 150 3.55 -22.68 3.78
CA LEU A 150 2.95 -21.54 3.09
C LEU A 150 3.95 -20.41 2.84
N TYR A 151 4.83 -20.13 3.81
CA TYR A 151 5.89 -19.14 3.70
C TYR A 151 6.82 -19.43 2.53
N ILE A 152 7.34 -20.65 2.42
CA ILE A 152 8.24 -21.04 1.31
C ILE A 152 7.52 -20.96 -0.05
N ILE A 153 6.26 -21.40 -0.11
CA ILE A 153 5.49 -21.34 -1.36
C ILE A 153 5.23 -19.88 -1.77
N GLU A 154 4.87 -19.01 -0.82
CA GLU A 154 4.62 -17.60 -1.07
C GLU A 154 5.88 -16.88 -1.53
N ARG A 155 7.03 -17.14 -0.89
CA ARG A 155 8.33 -16.63 -1.37
C ARG A 155 8.60 -17.07 -2.81
N SER A 156 8.44 -18.37 -3.09
CA SER A 156 8.68 -18.91 -4.42
C SER A 156 7.79 -18.28 -5.50
N TYR A 157 6.53 -18.00 -5.17
CA TYR A 157 5.60 -17.28 -6.04
C TYR A 157 6.07 -15.84 -6.29
N ILE A 158 6.37 -15.08 -5.24
CA ILE A 158 6.77 -13.66 -5.37
C ILE A 158 8.08 -13.53 -6.16
N VAL A 159 9.09 -14.35 -5.86
CA VAL A 159 10.36 -14.25 -6.58
C VAL A 159 10.20 -14.63 -8.06
N SER A 160 9.38 -15.63 -8.38
CA SER A 160 9.20 -16.09 -9.77
C SER A 160 8.36 -15.12 -10.60
N GLU A 161 7.29 -14.57 -10.03
CA GLU A 161 6.31 -13.77 -10.77
C GLU A 161 6.59 -12.27 -10.76
N VAL A 162 7.28 -11.78 -9.72
CA VAL A 162 7.46 -10.33 -9.50
C VAL A 162 8.91 -9.91 -9.69
N ILE A 163 9.85 -10.63 -9.07
CA ILE A 163 11.26 -10.21 -9.01
C ILE A 163 12.07 -10.73 -10.19
N LYS A 164 11.85 -11.99 -10.59
CA LYS A 164 12.53 -12.61 -11.73
C LYS A 164 12.38 -11.78 -13.02
N PRO A 165 11.18 -11.34 -13.46
CA PRO A 165 11.07 -10.53 -14.68
C PRO A 165 11.89 -9.23 -14.60
N LEU A 166 11.99 -8.62 -13.42
CA LEU A 166 12.78 -7.41 -13.21
C LEU A 166 14.28 -7.69 -13.40
N LEU A 167 14.82 -8.72 -12.74
CA LEU A 167 16.23 -9.09 -12.86
C LEU A 167 16.64 -9.36 -14.30
N PHE A 168 15.81 -10.11 -15.02
CA PHE A 168 16.09 -10.44 -16.42
C PHE A 168 16.00 -9.21 -17.32
N SER A 169 15.05 -8.31 -17.09
CA SER A 169 14.97 -7.04 -17.83
C SER A 169 16.20 -6.16 -17.56
N TRP A 170 16.65 -6.11 -16.29
CA TRP A 170 17.86 -5.36 -15.92
C TRP A 170 19.10 -5.90 -16.63
N LEU A 171 19.28 -7.22 -16.65
CA LEU A 171 20.41 -7.85 -17.35
C LEU A 171 20.40 -7.67 -18.87
N GLN A 172 19.22 -7.53 -19.50
CA GLN A 172 19.12 -7.25 -20.93
C GLN A 172 19.71 -5.88 -21.29
N ASP A 173 19.65 -4.93 -20.36
CA ASP A 173 20.15 -3.57 -20.54
C ASP A 173 21.61 -3.42 -20.12
N HIS A 174 22.04 -4.21 -19.14
CA HIS A 174 23.35 -4.10 -18.51
C HIS A 174 24.29 -5.20 -19.02
N ASN A 175 24.81 -5.01 -20.24
CA ASN A 175 25.73 -5.95 -20.86
C ASN A 175 26.91 -6.31 -19.94
N SER A 176 27.29 -7.59 -19.94
CA SER A 176 28.37 -8.16 -19.10
C SER A 176 28.11 -8.13 -17.58
N ALA A 177 26.93 -7.70 -17.13
CA ALA A 177 26.54 -7.83 -15.73
C ALA A 177 26.02 -9.24 -15.43
N ASN A 178 26.03 -9.62 -14.15
CA ASN A 178 25.47 -10.88 -13.66
C ASN A 178 24.35 -10.63 -12.62
N PHE A 179 23.71 -11.70 -12.15
CA PHE A 179 22.61 -11.58 -11.17
C PHE A 179 23.06 -11.01 -9.82
N CYS A 180 24.33 -11.16 -9.44
CA CYS A 180 24.88 -10.50 -8.26
C CYS A 180 24.89 -8.99 -8.46
N ASP A 181 25.41 -8.50 -9.59
CA ASP A 181 25.41 -7.07 -9.93
C ASP A 181 23.99 -6.49 -9.88
N ALA A 182 23.04 -7.19 -10.51
CA ALA A 182 21.63 -6.81 -10.52
C ALA A 182 21.04 -6.74 -9.11
N ALA A 183 21.26 -7.78 -8.29
CA ALA A 183 20.74 -7.83 -6.92
C ALA A 183 21.30 -6.69 -6.07
N LEU A 184 22.61 -6.49 -6.11
CA LEU A 184 23.30 -5.46 -5.33
C LEU A 184 22.84 -4.06 -5.73
N SER A 185 22.71 -3.79 -7.03
CA SER A 185 22.17 -2.52 -7.53
C SER A 185 20.74 -2.34 -7.05
N ILE A 186 19.87 -3.33 -7.26
CA ILE A 186 18.46 -3.21 -6.86
C ILE A 186 18.31 -2.98 -5.36
N ILE A 187 19.01 -3.74 -4.52
CA ILE A 187 18.96 -3.62 -3.06
C ILE A 187 19.42 -2.23 -2.61
N CYS A 188 20.57 -1.76 -3.10
CA CYS A 188 21.08 -0.43 -2.79
C CYS A 188 20.08 0.66 -3.20
N TYR A 189 19.45 0.53 -4.37
CA TYR A 189 18.55 1.53 -4.94
C TYR A 189 17.24 1.60 -4.17
N MET A 190 16.72 0.45 -3.74
CA MET A 190 15.57 0.37 -2.85
C MET A 190 15.84 0.97 -1.48
N GLN A 191 17.05 0.81 -0.94
CA GLN A 191 17.45 1.39 0.35
C GLN A 191 17.98 2.84 0.25
N GLN A 192 18.06 3.41 -0.96
CA GLN A 192 18.69 4.71 -1.21
C GLN A 192 20.13 4.79 -0.67
N LYS A 193 20.91 3.72 -0.88
CA LYS A 193 22.32 3.61 -0.49
C LYS A 193 23.21 3.61 -1.72
N ALA A 194 24.43 4.10 -1.54
CA ALA A 194 25.49 4.01 -2.54
C ALA A 194 25.83 2.53 -2.82
N ARG A 195 26.24 2.22 -4.06
CA ARG A 195 26.41 0.85 -4.56
C ARG A 195 27.57 0.11 -3.89
N GLU A 196 28.55 0.83 -3.37
CA GLU A 196 29.71 0.32 -2.64
C GLU A 196 29.31 -0.37 -1.33
N LYS A 197 28.15 -0.01 -0.76
CA LYS A 197 27.60 -0.68 0.43
C LYS A 197 26.92 -2.02 0.10
N GLY A 198 26.71 -2.31 -1.18
CA GLY A 198 25.90 -3.43 -1.63
C GLY A 198 26.39 -4.77 -1.10
N GLU A 199 27.70 -5.05 -1.18
CA GLU A 199 28.25 -6.34 -0.77
C GLU A 199 28.01 -6.63 0.72
N ALA A 200 28.28 -5.64 1.58
CA ALA A 200 28.05 -5.75 3.02
C ALA A 200 26.56 -5.96 3.33
N ILE A 201 25.66 -5.22 2.66
CA ILE A 201 24.21 -5.38 2.82
C ILE A 201 23.77 -6.78 2.37
N ALA A 202 24.25 -7.25 1.22
CA ALA A 202 23.88 -8.56 0.69
C ALA A 202 24.40 -9.71 1.56
N GLU A 203 25.58 -9.58 2.15
CA GLU A 203 26.10 -10.53 3.12
C GLU A 203 25.20 -10.62 4.36
N GLU A 204 24.81 -9.47 4.94
CA GLU A 204 23.88 -9.42 6.07
C GLU A 204 22.53 -10.09 5.73
N LEU A 205 21.97 -9.74 4.56
CA LEU A 205 20.71 -10.33 4.09
C LEU A 205 20.84 -11.84 3.85
N CYS A 206 21.95 -12.30 3.28
CA CYS A 206 22.21 -13.72 3.04
C CYS A 206 22.31 -14.50 4.37
N ASN A 207 23.01 -13.95 5.36
CA ASN A 207 23.13 -14.55 6.68
C ASN A 207 21.78 -14.64 7.41
N ARG A 208 21.00 -13.54 7.39
CA ARG A 208 19.63 -13.52 7.92
C ARG A 208 18.74 -14.55 7.22
N PHE A 209 18.75 -14.54 5.89
CA PHE A 209 17.92 -15.46 5.10
C PHE A 209 18.28 -16.92 5.37
N GLU A 210 19.56 -17.25 5.43
CA GLU A 210 20.01 -18.60 5.77
C GLU A 210 19.58 -19.02 7.18
N ALA A 211 19.67 -18.12 8.17
CA ALA A 211 19.21 -18.39 9.52
C ALA A 211 17.70 -18.72 9.53
N ASN A 212 16.89 -17.92 8.83
CA ASN A 212 15.45 -18.16 8.69
C ASN A 212 15.16 -19.52 8.01
N MET A 213 15.89 -19.83 6.93
CA MET A 213 15.77 -21.10 6.23
C MET A 213 16.15 -22.28 7.13
N ASN A 214 17.23 -22.18 7.92
CA ASN A 214 17.63 -23.24 8.82
C ASN A 214 16.57 -23.52 9.90
N SER A 215 15.95 -22.48 10.46
CA SER A 215 14.87 -22.60 11.44
C SER A 215 13.63 -23.29 10.84
N ILE A 216 13.25 -22.92 9.62
CA ILE A 216 12.13 -23.54 8.89
C ILE A 216 12.43 -25.00 8.54
N GLY A 217 13.68 -25.34 8.24
CA GLY A 217 14.10 -26.67 7.81
C GLY A 217 13.70 -27.80 8.76
N PHE A 218 13.78 -27.54 10.07
CA PHE A 218 13.35 -28.50 11.08
C PHE A 218 11.84 -28.75 11.00
N ILE A 219 11.04 -27.68 10.93
CA ILE A 219 9.58 -27.75 10.88
C ILE A 219 9.11 -28.45 9.59
N LEU A 220 9.72 -28.11 8.45
CA LEU A 220 9.37 -28.73 7.17
C LEU A 220 9.67 -30.23 7.12
N SER A 221 10.71 -30.70 7.82
CA SER A 221 11.02 -32.14 7.89
C SER A 221 9.92 -32.94 8.59
N GLU A 222 9.23 -32.33 9.58
CA GLU A 222 8.08 -32.96 10.23
C GLU A 222 6.85 -33.00 9.31
N LEU A 223 6.73 -32.02 8.41
CA LEU A 223 5.64 -31.92 7.44
C LEU A 223 5.88 -32.76 6.17
N GLU A 224 7.07 -33.30 5.96
CA GLU A 224 7.44 -34.09 4.77
C GLU A 224 6.52 -35.30 4.56
N SER A 225 6.00 -35.87 5.65
CA SER A 225 5.01 -36.95 5.63
C SER A 225 3.65 -36.54 5.03
N LYS A 226 3.36 -35.24 4.89
CA LYS A 226 2.11 -34.71 4.34
C LYS A 226 2.28 -34.37 2.86
N SER A 227 1.48 -35.01 2.00
CA SER A 227 1.57 -34.88 0.53
C SER A 227 1.44 -33.44 0.02
N TRP A 228 0.60 -32.61 0.67
CA TRP A 228 0.37 -31.22 0.27
C TRP A 228 1.59 -30.30 0.51
N ALA A 229 2.48 -30.66 1.44
CA ALA A 229 3.67 -29.88 1.79
C ALA A 229 4.89 -30.20 0.90
N SER A 230 4.80 -31.24 0.07
CA SER A 230 5.90 -31.74 -0.78
C SER A 230 6.52 -30.65 -1.67
N LYS A 231 5.69 -29.76 -2.25
CA LYS A 231 6.16 -28.63 -3.04
C LYS A 231 7.03 -27.67 -2.22
N ALA A 232 6.62 -27.35 -1.00
CA ALA A 232 7.39 -26.47 -0.10
C ALA A 232 8.75 -27.09 0.27
N VAL A 233 8.79 -28.40 0.53
CA VAL A 233 10.03 -29.14 0.84
C VAL A 233 11.01 -29.13 -0.34
N GLN A 234 10.50 -29.32 -1.56
CA GLN A 234 11.32 -29.26 -2.78
C GLN A 234 11.90 -27.86 -2.99
N GLU A 235 11.07 -26.82 -2.89
CA GLU A 235 11.49 -25.43 -2.99
C GLU A 235 12.53 -25.05 -1.93
N TYR A 236 12.27 -25.43 -0.67
CA TYR A 236 13.21 -25.25 0.44
C TYR A 236 14.57 -25.88 0.14
N THR A 237 14.56 -27.14 -0.31
CA THR A 237 15.78 -27.88 -0.63
C THR A 237 16.54 -27.23 -1.79
N HIS A 238 15.82 -26.77 -2.81
CA HIS A 238 16.40 -26.06 -3.95
C HIS A 238 17.09 -24.76 -3.50
N VAL A 239 16.39 -23.90 -2.75
CA VAL A 239 16.94 -22.64 -2.25
C VAL A 239 18.13 -22.86 -1.33
N LYS A 240 18.08 -23.85 -0.43
CA LYS A 240 19.19 -24.16 0.48
C LYS A 240 20.47 -24.54 -0.27
N LYS A 241 20.34 -25.31 -1.36
CA LYS A 241 21.48 -25.62 -2.25
C LYS A 241 22.05 -24.37 -2.91
N GLN A 242 21.18 -23.44 -3.34
CA GLN A 242 21.61 -22.17 -3.95
C GLN A 242 22.38 -21.29 -2.96
N ILE A 243 21.92 -21.17 -1.70
CA ILE A 243 22.62 -20.44 -0.63
C ILE A 243 24.03 -21.02 -0.42
N GLN A 244 24.14 -22.34 -0.29
CA GLN A 244 25.43 -23.02 -0.08
C GLN A 244 26.39 -22.85 -1.28
N HIS A 245 25.87 -22.82 -2.49
CA HIS A 245 26.68 -22.59 -3.69
C HIS A 245 27.22 -21.16 -3.74
N CYS A 246 26.37 -20.16 -3.50
CA CYS A 246 26.76 -18.75 -3.52
C CYS A 246 27.75 -18.38 -2.41
N LYS A 247 27.71 -19.05 -1.25
CA LYS A 247 28.72 -18.85 -0.20
C LYS A 247 30.13 -19.26 -0.61
N LYS A 248 30.27 -20.17 -1.59
CA LYS A 248 31.58 -20.55 -2.11
C LYS A 248 32.08 -19.56 -3.15
N ASP A 249 31.17 -18.99 -3.93
CA ASP A 249 31.47 -18.02 -4.99
C ASP A 249 30.26 -17.10 -5.22
N SER A 250 30.34 -15.87 -4.73
CA SER A 250 29.26 -14.88 -4.86
C SER A 250 29.06 -14.40 -6.29
N SER A 251 30.07 -14.55 -7.16
CA SER A 251 29.95 -14.21 -8.58
C SER A 251 29.05 -15.18 -9.36
N GLN A 252 28.81 -16.38 -8.80
CA GLN A 252 27.91 -17.39 -9.35
C GLN A 252 26.50 -17.34 -8.74
N MET A 253 26.10 -16.20 -8.21
CA MET A 253 24.74 -16.00 -7.72
C MET A 253 23.72 -16.31 -8.82
N SER A 254 22.78 -17.23 -8.56
CA SER A 254 21.70 -17.53 -9.48
C SER A 254 20.59 -16.48 -9.41
N TRP A 255 19.76 -16.39 -10.44
CA TRP A 255 18.57 -15.53 -10.43
C TRP A 255 17.69 -15.78 -9.21
N ARG A 256 17.63 -17.04 -8.77
CA ARG A 256 16.79 -17.44 -7.63
C ARG A 256 17.30 -16.80 -6.35
N LEU A 257 18.59 -16.92 -6.05
CA LEU A 257 19.15 -16.34 -4.84
C LEU A 257 19.16 -14.81 -4.90
N ALA A 258 19.49 -14.22 -6.05
CA ALA A 258 19.39 -12.78 -6.26
C ALA A 258 17.97 -12.25 -5.94
N SER A 259 16.94 -12.98 -6.39
CA SER A 259 15.55 -12.62 -6.11
C SER A 259 15.20 -12.75 -4.62
N GLU A 260 15.69 -13.78 -3.95
CA GLU A 260 15.48 -13.97 -2.51
C GLU A 260 16.14 -12.87 -1.68
N LEU A 261 17.33 -12.38 -2.06
CA LEU A 261 17.98 -11.26 -1.36
C LEU A 261 17.22 -9.95 -1.55
N ILE A 262 16.69 -9.69 -2.75
CA ILE A 262 15.81 -8.51 -3.00
C ILE A 262 14.53 -8.63 -2.15
N LEU A 263 13.94 -9.83 -2.06
CA LEU A 263 12.75 -10.06 -1.24
C LEU A 263 13.05 -9.88 0.25
N GLU A 264 14.16 -10.43 0.74
CA GLU A 264 14.59 -10.32 2.13
C GLU A 264 14.87 -8.87 2.50
N ASN A 265 15.52 -8.12 1.61
CA ASN A 265 15.71 -6.68 1.76
C ASN A 265 14.36 -5.97 1.98
N ARG A 266 13.35 -6.30 1.16
CA ARG A 266 12.04 -5.69 1.32
C ARG A 266 11.41 -6.02 2.67
N LEU A 267 11.47 -7.28 3.10
CA LEU A 267 10.93 -7.67 4.42
C LEU A 267 11.62 -6.90 5.55
N LEU A 268 12.94 -6.76 5.51
CA LEU A 268 13.69 -6.00 6.52
C LEU A 268 13.29 -4.51 6.56
N MET A 269 13.09 -3.88 5.40
CA MET A 269 12.61 -2.50 5.33
C MET A 269 11.24 -2.33 6.00
N GLU A 270 10.34 -3.30 5.85
CA GLU A 270 9.01 -3.28 6.48
C GLU A 270 9.09 -3.42 8.00
N TYR A 271 9.95 -4.30 8.51
CA TYR A 271 10.19 -4.39 9.94
C TYR A 271 10.70 -3.07 10.53
N GLY A 272 11.63 -2.41 9.83
CA GLY A 272 12.13 -1.09 10.21
C GLY A 272 11.04 -0.01 10.21
N ALA A 273 10.14 -0.02 9.22
CA ALA A 273 9.05 0.94 9.12
C ALA A 273 7.98 0.76 10.21
N LEU A 274 7.76 -0.47 10.67
CA LEU A 274 6.79 -0.79 11.73
C LEU A 274 7.33 -0.54 13.15
N ASP A 275 8.55 -0.02 13.31
CA ASP A 275 9.30 0.09 14.59
C ASP A 275 9.33 -1.25 15.36
N LEU A 276 9.15 -2.35 14.63
CA LEU A 276 9.35 -3.69 15.14
C LEU A 276 10.86 -3.88 15.19
N LYS A 277 11.43 -3.88 16.40
CA LYS A 277 12.85 -4.23 16.55
C LYS A 277 13.07 -5.55 15.82
N SER A 278 13.92 -5.54 14.80
CA SER A 278 14.54 -6.73 14.21
C SER A 278 15.48 -7.45 15.20
N GLY A 279 15.42 -7.08 16.48
CA GLY A 279 16.03 -7.78 17.58
C GLY A 279 15.43 -9.16 17.68
N ILE A 280 16.03 -10.09 16.95
CA ILE A 280 16.03 -11.50 17.30
C ILE A 280 16.80 -11.60 18.63
N ASP A 281 16.16 -11.18 19.73
CA ASP A 281 16.54 -11.64 21.06
C ASP A 281 16.09 -13.10 21.10
N TYR A 282 16.99 -14.01 20.69
CA TYR A 282 16.85 -15.42 20.99
C TYR A 282 16.71 -15.56 22.51
N PRO A 283 15.59 -16.12 22.97
CA PRO A 283 15.72 -17.45 23.53
C PRO A 283 14.53 -18.31 23.15
N MET A 284 14.77 -19.35 22.34
CA MET A 284 14.01 -20.58 22.58
C MET A 284 14.41 -21.05 23.97
N LYS A 285 13.56 -20.75 24.96
CA LYS A 285 13.63 -21.39 26.28
C LYS A 285 13.46 -22.89 26.05
N SER A 286 14.58 -23.61 26.08
CA SER A 286 14.55 -25.00 26.48
C SER A 286 13.88 -25.06 27.86
N SER A 287 12.90 -25.95 27.97
CA SER A 287 12.19 -26.25 29.20
C SER A 287 13.13 -26.93 30.20
N THR A 288 14.02 -26.17 30.83
CA THR A 288 14.73 -26.58 32.05
C THR A 288 14.90 -25.34 32.91
N GLY A 289 14.19 -25.34 34.04
CA GLY A 289 14.04 -24.17 34.90
C GLY A 289 15.32 -23.80 35.63
N GLU A 290 15.53 -22.49 35.78
CA GLU A 290 16.25 -21.91 36.91
C GLU A 290 15.71 -20.50 37.15
N LYS A 291 15.28 -20.25 38.39
CA LYS A 291 14.77 -18.96 38.86
C LYS A 291 15.92 -17.95 38.86
N ARG A 292 15.70 -16.75 38.30
CA ARG A 292 16.48 -15.56 38.66
C ARG A 292 15.58 -14.48 39.26
N ILE A 293 16.04 -14.01 40.41
CA ILE A 293 15.54 -12.92 41.23
C ILE A 293 16.37 -11.66 40.90
N GLY A 294 15.71 -10.50 40.84
CA GLY A 294 16.30 -9.14 40.82
C GLY A 294 16.59 -8.60 39.41
N SER A 295 16.27 -7.37 39.01
CA SER A 295 15.81 -6.16 39.70
C SER A 295 15.14 -5.22 38.67
N PRO A 296 14.29 -4.27 39.08
CA PRO A 296 13.46 -3.48 38.16
C PRO A 296 14.26 -2.33 37.52
N SER A 297 14.53 -2.40 36.22
CA SER A 297 14.91 -1.22 35.44
C SER A 297 13.64 -0.57 34.88
N ASN A 298 13.37 0.62 35.41
CA ASN A 298 12.41 1.56 34.87
C ASN A 298 12.77 1.88 33.41
N ILE A 299 12.08 1.24 32.47
CA ILE A 299 11.98 1.70 31.09
C ILE A 299 10.50 1.91 30.87
N ALA A 300 10.10 3.17 30.80
CA ALA A 300 8.75 3.55 30.43
C ALA A 300 8.43 2.91 29.07
N LYS A 301 7.63 1.85 29.09
CA LYS A 301 6.98 1.33 27.90
C LYS A 301 6.18 2.49 27.32
N LYS A 302 6.32 2.75 26.02
CA LYS A 302 5.24 3.41 25.27
C LYS A 302 4.06 2.42 25.32
N GLU A 303 3.28 2.48 26.39
CA GLU A 303 1.97 1.85 26.44
C GLU A 303 1.16 2.44 25.29
N GLY A 304 0.54 1.57 24.49
CA GLY A 304 -0.41 2.01 23.48
C GLY A 304 -1.42 2.93 24.14
N ILE A 305 -1.62 4.12 23.56
CA ILE A 305 -2.40 5.23 24.13
C ILE A 305 -3.90 4.85 24.34
N ILE A 306 -4.31 3.68 23.84
CA ILE A 306 -5.64 3.11 24.00
C ILE A 306 -5.50 1.88 24.91
N ASP A 307 -6.04 1.94 26.12
CA ASP A 307 -5.96 0.88 27.14
C ASP A 307 -6.63 -0.41 26.63
N ASP A 308 -6.02 -1.59 26.87
CA ASP A 308 -6.60 -2.91 26.57
C ASP A 308 -7.98 -3.11 27.24
N LYS A 309 -8.28 -2.30 28.27
CA LYS A 309 -9.63 -2.17 28.84
C LYS A 309 -10.71 -1.82 27.82
N VAL A 310 -10.40 -1.18 26.69
CA VAL A 310 -11.39 -0.82 25.66
C VAL A 310 -11.93 -2.04 24.93
N ALA A 311 -11.02 -2.86 24.41
CA ALA A 311 -11.36 -4.11 23.77
C ALA A 311 -12.08 -5.04 24.77
N LEU A 312 -11.56 -5.14 26.00
CA LEU A 312 -12.15 -5.92 27.10
C LEU A 312 -13.52 -5.40 27.56
N THR A 313 -13.76 -4.09 27.58
CA THR A 313 -15.04 -3.54 28.02
C THR A 313 -16.09 -3.76 26.94
N ILE A 314 -15.77 -3.52 25.67
CA ILE A 314 -16.67 -3.70 24.53
C ILE A 314 -17.01 -5.17 24.26
N THR A 315 -16.07 -6.09 24.56
CA THR A 315 -16.31 -7.55 24.44
C THR A 315 -17.08 -8.17 25.61
N ASN A 316 -17.22 -7.46 26.75
CA ASN A 316 -17.89 -7.96 27.96
C ASN A 316 -19.30 -7.35 28.22
N VAL A 317 -19.92 -6.70 27.24
CA VAL A 317 -21.18 -5.92 27.38
C VAL A 317 -22.47 -6.78 27.25
N GLU A 318 -22.50 -8.04 27.68
CA GLU A 318 -23.76 -8.81 27.65
C GLU A 318 -24.76 -8.38 28.72
N GLY A 319 -26.05 -8.50 28.39
CA GLY A 319 -27.16 -8.26 29.32
C GLY A 319 -27.46 -6.78 29.59
N LEU A 320 -26.69 -5.85 29.01
CA LEU A 320 -26.94 -4.42 29.11
C LEU A 320 -27.99 -4.01 28.08
N SER A 321 -28.95 -3.16 28.49
CA SER A 321 -29.88 -2.55 27.55
C SER A 321 -29.12 -1.73 26.51
N LYS A 322 -29.72 -1.53 25.33
CA LYS A 322 -29.13 -0.71 24.25
C LYS A 322 -28.62 0.65 24.76
N ASP A 323 -29.36 1.27 25.68
CA ASP A 323 -29.01 2.57 26.26
C ASP A 323 -27.77 2.49 27.16
N LYS A 324 -27.58 1.38 27.90
CA LYS A 324 -26.38 1.15 28.70
C LYS A 324 -25.16 0.89 27.84
N VAL A 325 -25.30 0.08 26.79
CA VAL A 325 -24.23 -0.17 25.80
C VAL A 325 -23.77 1.16 25.18
N GLN A 326 -24.74 1.98 24.77
CA GLN A 326 -24.48 3.30 24.21
C GLN A 326 -23.74 4.21 25.20
N THR A 327 -24.18 4.24 26.46
CA THR A 327 -23.53 5.05 27.52
C THR A 327 -22.10 4.59 27.75
N THR A 328 -21.86 3.28 27.84
CA THR A 328 -20.50 2.73 28.00
C THR A 328 -19.60 3.07 26.82
N ILE A 329 -20.09 2.99 25.58
CA ILE A 329 -19.30 3.37 24.39
C ILE A 329 -18.96 4.87 24.42
N ILE A 330 -19.91 5.73 24.78
CA ILE A 330 -19.71 7.18 24.88
C ILE A 330 -18.64 7.51 25.92
N GLU A 331 -18.78 6.98 27.14
CA GLU A 331 -17.82 7.22 28.23
C GLU A 331 -16.41 6.77 27.82
N LEU A 332 -16.33 5.59 27.21
CA LEU A 332 -15.07 4.97 26.85
C LEU A 332 -14.37 5.68 25.69
N VAL A 333 -15.11 6.10 24.66
CA VAL A 333 -14.57 6.93 23.57
C VAL A 333 -14.04 8.25 24.13
N ARG A 334 -14.78 8.90 25.03
CA ARG A 334 -14.41 10.20 25.59
C ARG A 334 -13.22 10.13 26.53
N GLU A 335 -13.14 9.11 27.38
CA GLU A 335 -11.99 8.89 28.27
C GLU A 335 -10.71 8.70 27.44
N ASN A 336 -10.75 7.86 26.41
CA ASN A 336 -9.61 7.61 25.55
C ASN A 336 -9.27 8.81 24.68
N PHE A 337 -10.28 9.55 24.19
CA PHE A 337 -10.09 10.77 23.44
C PHE A 337 -9.37 11.83 24.28
N ASP A 338 -9.84 12.05 25.51
CA ASP A 338 -9.25 13.01 26.43
C ASP A 338 -7.80 12.62 26.77
N ASN A 339 -7.54 11.35 27.05
CA ASN A 339 -6.19 10.85 27.28
C ASN A 339 -5.29 11.07 26.06
N ALA A 340 -5.75 10.71 24.86
CA ALA A 340 -4.98 10.85 23.63
C ALA A 340 -4.70 12.31 23.25
N THR A 341 -5.71 13.17 23.31
CA THR A 341 -5.62 14.55 22.84
C THR A 341 -4.99 15.48 23.88
N LYS A 342 -5.32 15.33 25.17
CA LYS A 342 -4.78 16.19 26.24
C LYS A 342 -3.40 15.75 26.70
N THR A 343 -3.17 14.44 26.85
CA THR A 343 -1.88 13.92 27.36
C THR A 343 -0.85 13.76 26.25
N HIS A 344 -1.27 13.29 25.06
CA HIS A 344 -0.34 12.97 23.95
C HIS A 344 -0.39 13.95 22.78
N LYS A 345 -1.19 15.01 22.86
CA LYS A 345 -1.36 16.03 21.79
C LYS A 345 -1.72 15.43 20.43
N GLN A 346 -2.40 14.27 20.42
CA GLN A 346 -2.82 13.61 19.19
C GLN A 346 -3.91 14.44 18.49
N LYS A 347 -3.90 14.48 17.16
CA LYS A 347 -4.99 15.13 16.41
C LYS A 347 -6.29 14.33 16.59
N PRO A 348 -7.44 14.96 16.89
CA PRO A 348 -8.74 14.31 17.07
C PRO A 348 -9.12 13.31 15.98
N SER A 349 -8.94 13.69 14.70
CA SER A 349 -9.25 12.83 13.56
C SER A 349 -8.35 11.61 13.46
N TYR A 350 -7.08 11.75 13.85
CA TYR A 350 -6.12 10.66 13.85
C TYR A 350 -6.42 9.66 14.96
N PHE A 351 -6.72 10.14 16.17
CA PHE A 351 -7.23 9.31 17.26
C PHE A 351 -8.47 8.52 16.83
N ALA A 352 -9.47 9.19 16.23
CA ALA A 352 -10.71 8.53 15.90
C ALA A 352 -10.56 7.41 14.86
N LYS A 353 -9.63 7.58 13.90
CA LYS A 353 -9.32 6.54 12.90
C LYS A 353 -8.61 5.35 13.54
N GLU A 354 -7.56 5.58 14.31
CA GLU A 354 -6.82 4.50 15.00
C GLU A 354 -7.74 3.74 15.96
N PHE A 355 -8.58 4.46 16.70
CA PHE A 355 -9.52 3.90 17.65
C PHE A 355 -10.58 3.04 16.96
N LEU A 356 -11.17 3.52 15.85
CA LEU A 356 -12.13 2.77 15.07
C LEU A 356 -11.50 1.53 14.44
N GLU A 357 -10.33 1.67 13.82
CA GLU A 357 -9.59 0.56 13.20
C GLU A 357 -9.28 -0.54 14.23
N ARG A 358 -8.84 -0.14 15.43
CA ARG A 358 -8.59 -1.10 16.52
C ARG A 358 -9.87 -1.82 16.94
N ILE A 359 -10.98 -1.12 17.15
CA ILE A 359 -12.26 -1.75 17.49
C ILE A 359 -12.72 -2.73 16.39
N LEU A 360 -12.58 -2.34 15.13
CA LEU A 360 -12.94 -3.20 14.01
C LEU A 360 -12.05 -4.46 13.95
N ASN A 361 -10.76 -4.35 14.25
CA ASN A 361 -9.87 -5.50 14.31
C ASN A 361 -10.21 -6.43 15.48
N GLU A 362 -10.52 -5.89 16.66
CA GLU A 362 -10.96 -6.66 17.84
C GLU A 362 -12.29 -7.39 17.60
N PHE A 363 -13.18 -6.79 16.79
CA PHE A 363 -14.42 -7.43 16.34
C PHE A 363 -14.22 -8.46 15.22
N GLY A 364 -12.98 -8.82 14.88
CA GLY A 364 -12.69 -9.82 13.84
C GLY A 364 -13.20 -9.41 12.45
N ILE A 365 -13.37 -8.11 12.20
CA ILE A 365 -13.82 -7.61 10.89
C ILE A 365 -12.73 -7.88 9.86
N THR A 366 -13.09 -8.47 8.71
CA THR A 366 -12.14 -8.72 7.64
C THR A 366 -11.53 -7.41 7.13
N GLN A 367 -10.24 -7.42 6.76
CA GLN A 367 -9.52 -6.21 6.33
C GLN A 367 -10.21 -5.45 5.18
N MET A 368 -10.87 -6.17 4.25
CA MET A 368 -11.68 -5.55 3.19
C MET A 368 -12.88 -4.77 3.75
N ASN A 369 -13.53 -5.29 4.79
CA ASN A 369 -14.66 -4.63 5.43
C ASN A 369 -14.20 -3.51 6.37
N VAL A 370 -13.04 -3.65 7.02
CA VAL A 370 -12.37 -2.56 7.75
C VAL A 370 -12.12 -1.38 6.79
N ALA A 371 -11.49 -1.63 5.65
CA ALA A 371 -11.22 -0.58 4.66
C ALA A 371 -12.50 0.11 4.15
N LYS A 372 -13.60 -0.64 3.93
CA LYS A 372 -14.90 -0.08 3.54
C LYS A 372 -15.51 0.79 4.64
N LEU A 373 -15.46 0.35 5.90
CA LEU A 373 -15.99 1.08 7.05
C LEU A 373 -15.15 2.33 7.34
N MET A 374 -13.82 2.23 7.25
CA MET A 374 -12.91 3.37 7.37
C MET A 374 -13.14 4.41 6.26
N LYS A 375 -13.37 3.97 5.02
CA LYS A 375 -13.75 4.87 3.92
C LYS A 375 -15.10 5.55 4.17
N LYS A 376 -16.10 4.82 4.70
CA LYS A 376 -17.41 5.40 5.08
C LYS A 376 -17.25 6.43 6.20
N PHE A 377 -16.45 6.11 7.21
CA PHE A 377 -16.13 7.01 8.32
C PHE A 377 -15.45 8.29 7.83
N ASP A 378 -14.45 8.17 6.95
CA ASP A 378 -13.74 9.33 6.39
C ASP A 378 -14.66 10.26 5.59
N VAL A 379 -15.54 9.69 4.76
CA VAL A 379 -16.54 10.47 4.01
C VAL A 379 -17.48 11.22 4.96
N GLN A 380 -17.94 10.57 6.03
CA GLN A 380 -18.81 11.22 7.02
C GLN A 380 -18.06 12.27 7.85
N LEU A 381 -16.78 12.05 8.12
CA LEU A 381 -15.95 13.00 8.85
C LEU A 381 -15.75 14.27 8.03
N MET A 382 -15.37 14.13 6.76
CA MET A 382 -15.23 15.26 5.84
C MET A 382 -16.55 16.02 5.71
N TYR A 383 -17.67 15.30 5.56
CA TYR A 383 -19.00 15.91 5.52
C TYR A 383 -19.31 16.75 6.77
N ARG A 384 -19.10 16.24 7.99
CA ARG A 384 -19.36 17.00 9.24
C ARG A 384 -18.47 18.22 9.41
N MET A 385 -17.28 18.16 8.82
CA MET A 385 -16.29 19.23 8.84
C MET A 385 -16.53 20.30 7.75
N SER A 386 -17.30 19.96 6.71
CA SER A 386 -17.68 20.88 5.63
C SER A 386 -18.58 22.03 6.11
N PRO A 387 -18.71 23.13 5.32
CA PRO A 387 -19.67 24.19 5.58
C PRO A 387 -21.13 23.72 5.66
N MET A 388 -21.50 22.65 4.92
CA MET A 388 -22.83 22.06 5.04
C MET A 388 -23.00 21.31 6.36
N GLY A 389 -22.01 20.50 6.75
CA GLY A 389 -22.00 19.84 8.05
C GLY A 389 -22.00 20.83 9.21
N ALA A 390 -21.35 21.97 9.08
CA ALA A 390 -21.41 23.04 10.08
C ALA A 390 -22.82 23.62 10.29
N LYS A 391 -23.66 23.62 9.25
CA LYS A 391 -25.08 24.02 9.36
C LYS A 391 -25.95 22.94 10.01
N GLU A 392 -25.64 21.67 9.77
CA GLU A 392 -26.41 20.54 10.33
C GLU A 392 -26.02 20.20 11.78
N TYR A 393 -24.78 20.53 12.17
CA TYR A 393 -24.25 20.34 13.52
C TYR A 393 -23.79 21.69 14.11
N PRO A 394 -24.70 22.66 14.28
CA PRO A 394 -24.34 23.99 14.79
C PRO A 394 -23.90 23.91 16.25
N GLY A 395 -22.91 24.72 16.60
CA GLY A 395 -22.44 24.86 17.99
C GLY A 395 -21.55 23.73 18.52
N LEU A 396 -21.28 22.69 17.73
CA LEU A 396 -20.28 21.68 18.08
C LEU A 396 -18.89 22.08 17.61
N SER A 397 -17.92 21.94 18.50
CA SER A 397 -16.50 22.03 18.16
C SER A 397 -16.08 20.92 17.18
N VAL A 398 -14.91 21.10 16.57
CA VAL A 398 -14.30 20.09 15.67
C VAL A 398 -14.16 18.75 16.39
N ASP A 399 -13.68 18.79 17.62
CA ASP A 399 -13.42 17.62 18.45
C ASP A 399 -14.73 16.88 18.77
N GLU A 400 -15.78 17.61 19.16
CA GLU A 400 -17.10 17.03 19.43
C GLU A 400 -17.75 16.42 18.19
N LYS A 401 -17.51 16.99 17.00
CA LYS A 401 -18.01 16.42 15.74
C LYS A 401 -17.32 15.10 15.42
N VAL A 402 -16.01 15.01 15.66
CA VAL A 402 -15.21 13.79 15.48
C VAL A 402 -15.66 12.71 16.46
N ILE A 403 -15.76 13.06 17.75
CA ILE A 403 -16.18 12.13 18.82
C ILE A 403 -17.58 11.59 18.55
N LYS A 404 -18.56 12.45 18.25
CA LYS A 404 -19.93 12.00 17.97
C LYS A 404 -19.99 11.08 16.75
N LEU A 405 -19.21 11.37 15.71
CA LEU A 405 -19.18 10.52 14.52
C LEU A 405 -18.62 9.13 14.86
N LEU A 406 -17.58 9.07 15.69
CA LEU A 406 -16.99 7.82 16.15
C LEU A 406 -17.98 7.02 17.02
N GLU A 407 -18.62 7.67 17.99
CA GLU A 407 -19.67 7.08 18.83
C GLU A 407 -20.80 6.50 17.96
N GLU A 408 -21.32 7.27 17.00
CA GLU A 408 -22.38 6.85 16.09
C GLU A 408 -21.96 5.69 15.20
N THR A 409 -20.72 5.68 14.71
CA THR A 409 -20.20 4.62 13.83
C THR A 409 -20.06 3.30 14.59
N ILE A 410 -19.52 3.33 15.81
CA ILE A 410 -19.40 2.14 16.67
C ILE A 410 -20.80 1.60 17.00
N MET A 411 -21.76 2.48 17.31
CA MET A 411 -23.14 2.10 17.57
C MET A 411 -23.87 1.52 16.33
N ASP A 412 -23.62 2.07 15.13
CA ASP A 412 -24.15 1.54 13.87
C ASP A 412 -23.65 0.10 13.66
N ILE A 413 -22.35 -0.14 13.84
CA ILE A 413 -21.72 -1.47 13.74
C ILE A 413 -22.34 -2.44 14.75
N TYR A 414 -22.46 -2.04 16.02
CA TYR A 414 -23.06 -2.86 17.07
C TYR A 414 -24.53 -3.22 16.77
N THR A 415 -25.31 -2.26 16.27
CA THR A 415 -26.75 -2.46 16.04
C THR A 415 -27.07 -3.21 14.76
N THR A 416 -26.24 -3.13 13.72
CA THR A 416 -26.52 -3.76 12.41
C THR A 416 -26.10 -5.22 12.31
N ARG A 417 -25.22 -5.72 13.19
CA ARG A 417 -24.66 -7.08 13.10
C ARG A 417 -25.13 -8.01 14.22
N GLU A 418 -25.98 -8.98 13.86
CA GLU A 418 -26.52 -10.00 14.78
C GLU A 418 -25.49 -11.11 15.10
N ASP A 419 -24.54 -11.34 14.20
CA ASP A 419 -23.42 -12.27 14.34
C ASP A 419 -22.39 -11.81 15.38
N LEU A 420 -22.07 -10.51 15.42
CA LEU A 420 -21.25 -9.93 16.49
C LEU A 420 -21.91 -10.06 17.88
N ARG A 421 -23.24 -9.90 17.95
CA ARG A 421 -23.99 -10.12 19.21
C ARG A 421 -23.91 -11.58 19.68
N LYS A 422 -23.92 -12.54 18.76
CA LYS A 422 -23.82 -13.98 19.05
C LYS A 422 -22.40 -14.43 19.40
N GLU A 423 -21.37 -13.80 18.84
CA GLU A 423 -19.96 -14.07 19.16
C GLU A 423 -19.59 -13.54 20.55
N ILE A 424 -20.09 -12.36 20.90
CA ILE A 424 -19.98 -11.78 22.24
C ILE A 424 -20.68 -12.70 23.27
N GLY A 425 -21.88 -13.20 22.98
CA GLY A 425 -22.59 -14.11 23.90
C GLY A 425 -21.91 -15.45 24.18
N LYS A 426 -20.96 -15.88 23.36
CA LYS A 426 -20.14 -17.09 23.63
C LYS A 426 -18.99 -16.85 24.61
N ILE A 427 -18.63 -15.59 24.86
CA ILE A 427 -17.48 -15.21 25.69
C ILE A 427 -17.90 -15.03 27.16
N ILE A 428 -19.17 -14.72 27.40
CA ILE A 428 -19.71 -14.32 28.72
C ILE A 428 -20.15 -15.48 29.62
N GLU A 429 -20.19 -16.71 29.14
CA GLU A 429 -20.31 -17.90 30.02
C GLU A 429 -19.15 -18.05 31.03
N LYS A 430 -18.16 -17.14 31.02
CA LYS A 430 -16.91 -17.24 31.79
C LYS A 430 -16.72 -16.30 33.00
N ASP A 431 -17.55 -15.28 33.29
CA ASP A 431 -17.34 -14.45 34.50
C ASP A 431 -18.59 -13.75 35.12
N PRO A 432 -19.12 -14.23 36.26
CA PRO A 432 -20.31 -13.68 36.93
C PRO A 432 -20.07 -12.45 37.83
N THR A 433 -18.83 -11.96 37.98
CA THR A 433 -18.53 -10.89 38.97
C THR A 433 -18.86 -9.46 38.50
N ILE A 434 -19.18 -9.28 37.21
CA ILE A 434 -19.42 -7.97 36.58
C ILE A 434 -20.87 -7.48 36.78
N VAL A 435 -21.83 -8.39 36.94
CA VAL A 435 -23.28 -8.09 37.07
C VAL A 435 -23.58 -7.23 38.32
N ALA A 436 -22.87 -7.45 39.42
CA ALA A 436 -23.12 -6.78 40.70
C ALA A 436 -22.71 -5.29 40.75
N ARG A 437 -21.89 -4.82 39.81
CA ARG A 437 -21.46 -3.40 39.75
C ARG A 437 -22.40 -2.54 38.91
N ALA A 438 -23.06 -3.12 37.91
CA ALA A 438 -23.96 -2.41 36.99
C ALA A 438 -25.32 -2.02 37.59
N GLU A 439 -25.75 -2.69 38.67
CA GLU A 439 -27.02 -2.40 39.34
C GLU A 439 -26.99 -1.13 40.18
N LYS A 440 -25.80 -0.67 40.62
CA LYS A 440 -25.65 0.54 41.47
C LYS A 440 -25.71 1.86 40.71
N ALA A 441 -25.49 1.87 39.39
CA ALA A 441 -25.41 3.08 38.58
C ALA A 441 -26.75 3.56 38.01
N LEU A 442 -27.79 2.72 38.06
CA LEU A 442 -29.07 2.88 37.35
C LEU A 442 -30.10 3.83 37.98
N VAL A 443 -29.80 4.48 39.11
CA VAL A 443 -30.81 5.25 39.86
C VAL A 443 -30.89 6.72 39.40
N LYS A 444 -30.03 7.18 38.49
CA LYS A 444 -30.00 8.58 38.05
C LYS A 444 -30.09 8.66 36.53
N GLU A 445 -30.99 9.52 36.06
CA GLU A 445 -31.12 10.00 34.67
C GLU A 445 -31.87 9.09 33.69
N ASN A 446 -33.19 9.08 33.85
CA ASN A 446 -34.10 9.06 32.70
C ASN A 446 -34.51 10.51 32.42
N ASP A 447 -34.30 11.00 31.18
CA ASP A 447 -35.35 11.65 30.38
C ASP A 447 -34.85 12.14 28.99
N SER A 448 -35.34 11.46 27.93
CA SER A 448 -35.55 11.93 26.54
C SER A 448 -34.31 12.31 25.68
N GLN A 449 -34.21 12.10 24.35
CA GLN A 449 -35.17 11.86 23.27
C GLN A 449 -34.46 11.30 22.01
N LYS A 450 -35.20 10.63 21.11
CA LYS A 450 -34.77 9.89 19.91
C LYS A 450 -34.87 10.69 18.59
N LEU A 451 -34.04 10.27 17.61
CA LEU A 451 -34.16 10.27 16.13
C LEU A 451 -34.30 11.59 15.33
N THR A 452 -33.45 11.80 14.28
CA THR A 452 -33.79 11.99 12.84
C THR A 452 -32.65 12.66 12.03
N THR A 453 -31.85 11.93 11.25
CA THR A 453 -30.83 12.55 10.37
C THR A 453 -30.67 11.89 8.99
N GLU A 454 -30.96 10.60 8.85
CA GLU A 454 -30.63 9.87 7.61
C GLU A 454 -31.62 10.07 6.45
N LEU A 455 -32.88 10.40 6.76
CA LEU A 455 -33.92 10.64 5.75
C LEU A 455 -33.75 11.98 5.01
N THR A 456 -33.09 12.96 5.63
CA THR A 456 -32.98 14.34 5.12
C THR A 456 -31.94 14.48 4.01
N LEU A 457 -30.91 13.64 4.02
CA LEU A 457 -29.75 13.75 3.12
C LEU A 457 -30.08 13.22 1.70
N ARG A 458 -30.89 12.15 1.62
CA ARG A 458 -31.38 11.60 0.34
C ARG A 458 -32.42 12.49 -0.34
N GLN A 459 -33.13 13.28 0.44
CA GLN A 459 -34.15 14.20 -0.07
C GLN A 459 -33.50 15.49 -0.63
N LYS A 460 -32.49 16.02 0.06
CA LYS A 460 -31.68 17.16 -0.43
C LYS A 460 -30.94 16.86 -1.74
N LEU A 461 -30.38 15.66 -1.91
CA LEU A 461 -29.72 15.24 -3.16
C LEU A 461 -30.66 15.08 -4.35
N LYS A 462 -31.96 14.84 -4.11
CA LYS A 462 -32.98 14.77 -5.17
C LYS A 462 -33.44 16.13 -5.66
N GLU A 463 -33.24 17.18 -4.86
CA GLU A 463 -33.75 18.53 -5.12
C GLU A 463 -32.67 19.50 -5.65
N SER A 464 -31.39 19.09 -5.63
CA SER A 464 -30.27 19.89 -6.14
C SER A 464 -30.31 20.04 -7.66
N THR A 465 -30.05 21.25 -8.16
CA THR A 465 -29.95 21.49 -9.60
C THR A 465 -28.68 20.87 -10.18
N GLU A 466 -28.66 20.60 -11.48
CA GLU A 466 -27.51 20.03 -12.19
C GLU A 466 -26.23 20.87 -12.00
N LYS A 467 -26.39 22.20 -11.97
CA LYS A 467 -25.29 23.14 -11.69
C LYS A 467 -24.77 23.01 -10.26
N ASP A 468 -25.65 22.77 -9.28
CA ASP A 468 -25.26 22.58 -7.88
C ASP A 468 -24.54 21.24 -7.66
N MET A 469 -24.96 20.18 -8.37
CA MET A 469 -24.28 18.88 -8.34
C MET A 469 -22.87 18.95 -8.97
N TRP A 470 -22.70 19.66 -10.07
CA TRP A 470 -21.39 19.88 -10.69
C TRP A 470 -20.46 20.76 -9.83
N ILE A 471 -21.01 21.78 -9.17
CA ILE A 471 -20.28 22.58 -8.18
C ILE A 471 -19.85 21.69 -7.01
N LEU A 472 -20.73 20.82 -6.51
CA LEU A 472 -20.41 19.85 -5.44
C LEU A 472 -19.28 18.89 -5.84
N ILE A 473 -19.34 18.31 -7.04
CA ILE A 473 -18.31 17.36 -7.50
C ILE A 473 -16.96 18.07 -7.72
N ARG A 474 -16.97 19.27 -8.30
CA ARG A 474 -15.75 20.05 -8.54
C ARG A 474 -15.12 20.58 -7.25
N ASP A 475 -15.93 21.20 -6.40
CA ASP A 475 -15.44 21.93 -5.22
C ASP A 475 -15.28 21.07 -3.98
N GLU A 476 -16.03 19.97 -3.84
CA GLU A 476 -15.91 19.06 -2.69
C GLU A 476 -15.06 17.83 -3.02
N TYR A 477 -15.16 17.27 -4.24
CA TYR A 477 -14.49 15.99 -4.52
C TYR A 477 -13.14 16.14 -5.24
N LEU A 478 -13.03 17.06 -6.21
CA LEU A 478 -11.79 17.24 -6.98
C LEU A 478 -10.80 18.20 -6.30
N LYS A 479 -11.28 19.20 -5.56
CA LYS A 479 -10.44 20.10 -4.74
C LYS A 479 -9.80 19.44 -3.53
N GLU A 480 -10.45 18.43 -2.95
CA GLU A 480 -9.88 17.65 -1.83
C GLU A 480 -8.78 16.67 -2.27
N LEU A 481 -8.81 16.23 -3.54
CA LEU A 481 -7.82 15.29 -4.08
C LEU A 481 -6.57 15.96 -4.65
N PHE A 482 -6.66 17.25 -5.04
CA PHE A 482 -5.56 17.95 -5.70
C PHE A 482 -5.41 19.37 -5.13
N SER A 483 -4.25 19.65 -4.56
CA SER A 483 -3.97 20.91 -3.85
C SER A 483 -3.60 22.07 -4.79
N ASN A 484 -3.28 21.75 -6.06
CA ASN A 484 -2.82 22.71 -7.06
C ASN A 484 -3.89 22.93 -8.17
N PRO A 485 -4.24 24.18 -8.53
CA PRO A 485 -5.19 24.49 -9.62
C PRO A 485 -4.87 23.82 -10.96
N GLU A 486 -3.59 23.60 -11.30
CA GLU A 486 -3.18 22.96 -12.55
C GLU A 486 -3.43 21.44 -12.55
N GLU A 487 -3.29 20.79 -11.39
CA GLU A 487 -3.61 19.38 -11.16
C GLU A 487 -5.11 19.12 -11.21
N LEU A 488 -5.90 20.10 -10.77
CA LEU A 488 -7.36 20.06 -10.86
C LEU A 488 -7.84 20.11 -12.32
N ILE A 489 -7.18 20.92 -13.15
CA ILE A 489 -7.40 20.99 -14.61
C ILE A 489 -6.93 19.70 -15.30
N ALA A 490 -5.80 19.13 -14.87
CA ALA A 490 -5.29 17.86 -15.37
C ALA A 490 -6.19 16.66 -14.98
N GLY A 491 -6.73 16.65 -13.76
CA GLY A 491 -7.66 15.64 -13.27
C GLY A 491 -9.01 15.68 -13.99
N ALA A 492 -9.52 16.88 -14.30
CA ALA A 492 -10.70 17.05 -15.13
C ALA A 492 -10.46 16.56 -16.58
N LYS A 493 -9.28 16.83 -17.15
CA LYS A 493 -8.86 16.30 -18.46
C LYS A 493 -8.68 14.78 -18.44
N LEU A 494 -8.18 14.21 -17.34
CA LEU A 494 -7.99 12.77 -17.15
C LEU A 494 -9.34 12.05 -16.99
N LEU A 495 -10.32 12.64 -16.29
CA LEU A 495 -11.68 12.10 -16.22
C LEU A 495 -12.37 12.11 -17.60
N LYS A 496 -12.16 13.19 -18.37
CA LYS A 496 -12.58 13.27 -19.76
C LYS A 496 -11.88 12.21 -20.63
N LYS A 497 -10.59 11.96 -20.40
CA LYS A 497 -9.79 10.96 -21.11
C LYS A 497 -10.13 9.52 -20.70
N LEU A 498 -10.41 9.26 -19.42
CA LEU A 498 -10.87 7.97 -18.90
C LEU A 498 -12.27 7.64 -19.43
N SER A 499 -13.13 8.64 -19.58
CA SER A 499 -14.41 8.45 -20.27
C SER A 499 -14.24 8.04 -21.74
N LEU A 500 -13.13 8.45 -22.37
CA LEU A 500 -12.73 8.06 -23.73
C LEU A 500 -11.95 6.71 -23.77
N GLU A 501 -11.16 6.40 -22.75
CA GLU A 501 -10.27 5.22 -22.67
C GLU A 501 -10.96 3.97 -22.08
N LEU A 502 -12.07 4.12 -21.33
CA LEU A 502 -12.85 3.01 -20.75
C LEU A 502 -13.66 2.19 -21.78
N GLY A 503 -13.47 2.39 -23.09
CA GLY A 503 -13.89 1.40 -24.09
C GLY A 503 -15.39 1.35 -24.41
N LEU A 504 -16.05 2.50 -24.49
CA LEU A 504 -17.17 2.65 -25.44
C LEU A 504 -16.55 2.67 -26.85
N LEU A 505 -16.35 1.48 -27.44
CA LEU A 505 -15.72 1.27 -28.75
C LEU A 505 -16.52 1.92 -29.88
N LEU A 506 -16.32 3.21 -30.11
CA LEU A 506 -16.76 3.93 -31.28
C LEU A 506 -15.71 5.00 -31.61
N THR A 507 -15.30 5.10 -32.86
CA THR A 507 -14.59 6.29 -33.35
C THR A 507 -15.49 7.53 -33.19
N GLU A 508 -14.91 8.74 -33.22
CA GLU A 508 -15.68 9.99 -33.04
C GLU A 508 -16.83 10.14 -34.07
N SER A 509 -16.66 9.60 -35.28
CA SER A 509 -17.74 9.55 -36.28
C SER A 509 -18.79 8.47 -35.98
N GLU A 510 -18.39 7.31 -35.47
CA GLU A 510 -19.30 6.22 -35.10
C GLU A 510 -20.11 6.55 -33.84
N SER A 511 -19.53 7.27 -32.88
CA SER A 511 -20.23 7.76 -31.69
C SER A 511 -21.26 8.81 -32.06
N THR A 512 -20.88 9.76 -32.93
CA THR A 512 -21.78 10.78 -33.46
C THR A 512 -22.94 10.15 -34.24
N THR A 513 -22.67 9.15 -35.08
CA THR A 513 -23.70 8.46 -35.89
C THR A 513 -24.70 7.69 -35.01
N LEU A 514 -24.22 6.99 -33.98
CA LEU A 514 -25.09 6.26 -33.04
C LEU A 514 -25.93 7.20 -32.16
N ILE A 515 -25.35 8.32 -31.73
CA ILE A 515 -26.05 9.34 -30.94
C ILE A 515 -27.14 10.00 -31.80
N ILE A 516 -26.87 10.37 -33.05
CA ILE A 516 -27.86 10.90 -33.97
C ILE A 516 -28.99 9.87 -34.19
N ALA A 517 -28.66 8.60 -34.43
CA ALA A 517 -29.65 7.54 -34.67
C ALA A 517 -30.56 7.28 -33.45
N GLU A 518 -30.07 7.38 -32.22
CA GLU A 518 -30.90 7.24 -31.02
C GLU A 518 -31.71 8.50 -30.70
N LEU A 519 -31.18 9.70 -30.99
CA LEU A 519 -31.92 10.95 -30.84
C LEU A 519 -33.06 11.04 -31.86
N GLU A 520 -32.87 10.55 -33.09
CA GLU A 520 -33.91 10.46 -34.10
C GLU A 520 -35.02 9.48 -33.72
N LYS A 521 -34.71 8.37 -33.04
CA LYS A 521 -35.71 7.41 -32.53
C LYS A 521 -36.66 8.00 -31.49
N ILE A 522 -36.22 9.02 -30.76
CA ILE A 522 -37.06 9.77 -29.81
C ILE A 522 -37.58 11.10 -30.42
N GLY A 523 -37.43 11.28 -31.72
CA GLY A 523 -38.01 12.41 -32.47
C GLY A 523 -37.21 13.71 -32.45
N LEU A 524 -35.96 13.68 -31.96
CA LEU A 524 -35.08 14.85 -31.90
C LEU A 524 -34.13 14.88 -33.10
N LYS A 525 -34.30 15.86 -33.99
CA LYS A 525 -33.37 16.11 -35.10
C LYS A 525 -32.15 16.88 -34.58
N VAL A 526 -30.96 16.34 -34.81
CA VAL A 526 -29.69 16.97 -34.42
C VAL A 526 -29.23 17.91 -35.54
N THR A 527 -29.18 19.21 -35.25
CA THR A 527 -28.45 20.20 -36.06
C THR A 527 -27.22 20.64 -35.28
N ASP A 528 -26.08 20.81 -35.96
CA ASP A 528 -24.72 21.04 -35.40
C ASP A 528 -24.60 22.22 -34.41
N ASP A 529 -25.62 23.07 -34.31
CA ASP A 529 -25.54 24.34 -33.60
C ASP A 529 -25.79 24.26 -32.07
N ASN A 530 -26.06 23.08 -31.49
CA ASN A 530 -26.37 22.99 -30.05
C ASN A 530 -25.69 21.84 -29.30
N LYS A 531 -24.36 21.92 -29.25
CA LYS A 531 -23.46 21.00 -28.53
C LYS A 531 -23.83 20.78 -27.05
N GLU A 532 -24.40 21.79 -26.40
CA GLU A 532 -24.80 21.73 -24.99
C GLU A 532 -26.02 20.82 -24.76
N ASP A 533 -26.98 20.80 -25.69
CA ASP A 533 -28.13 19.88 -25.63
C ASP A 533 -27.72 18.42 -25.94
N LEU A 534 -26.72 18.25 -26.81
CA LEU A 534 -26.15 16.95 -27.12
C LEU A 534 -25.49 16.33 -25.88
N ASP A 535 -24.63 17.09 -25.20
CA ASP A 535 -23.91 16.67 -23.99
C ASP A 535 -24.88 16.35 -22.84
N LYS A 536 -25.95 17.13 -22.69
CA LYS A 536 -27.01 16.89 -21.69
C LYS A 536 -27.77 15.58 -21.93
N ASN A 537 -28.04 15.26 -23.19
CA ASN A 537 -28.79 14.05 -23.55
C ASN A 537 -27.91 12.79 -23.46
N ILE A 538 -26.62 12.88 -23.79
CA ILE A 538 -25.66 11.79 -23.57
C ILE A 538 -25.57 11.43 -22.08
N CYS A 539 -25.49 12.43 -21.20
CA CYS A 539 -25.48 12.22 -19.75
C CYS A 539 -26.75 11.52 -19.25
N LYS A 540 -27.93 11.92 -19.74
CA LYS A 540 -29.21 11.27 -19.38
C LYS A 540 -29.25 9.80 -19.79
N ILE A 541 -28.73 9.45 -20.96
CA ILE A 541 -28.72 8.07 -21.48
C ILE A 541 -27.76 7.18 -20.66
N ILE A 542 -26.57 7.69 -20.33
CA ILE A 542 -25.61 6.97 -19.47
C ILE A 542 -26.21 6.74 -18.08
N PHE A 543 -26.88 7.74 -17.50
CA PHE A 543 -27.55 7.60 -16.21
C PHE A 543 -28.71 6.61 -16.24
N ALA A 544 -29.49 6.55 -17.32
CA ALA A 544 -30.57 5.57 -17.46
C ALA A 544 -30.02 4.13 -17.51
N ARG A 545 -28.95 3.88 -18.27
CA ARG A 545 -28.32 2.54 -18.33
C ARG A 545 -27.67 2.10 -17.02
N LEU A 546 -27.06 3.03 -16.29
CA LEU A 546 -26.51 2.75 -14.95
C LEU A 546 -27.61 2.49 -13.91
N LYS A 547 -28.82 2.97 -14.16
CA LYS A 547 -30.00 2.72 -13.33
C LYS A 547 -30.61 1.34 -13.62
N ASP A 548 -30.70 0.95 -14.89
CA ASP A 548 -31.22 -0.37 -15.30
C ASP A 548 -30.31 -1.53 -14.85
N GLN A 549 -28.99 -1.32 -14.79
CA GLN A 549 -28.06 -2.33 -14.25
C GLN A 549 -28.16 -2.55 -12.73
N ARG A 550 -28.89 -1.70 -11.99
CA ARG A 550 -29.20 -1.93 -10.57
C ARG A 550 -30.42 -2.82 -10.35
N GLU A 551 -31.20 -3.12 -11.38
CA GLU A 551 -32.36 -4.04 -11.28
C GLU A 551 -31.96 -5.50 -11.55
N PHE A 552 -30.68 -5.79 -11.81
CA PHE A 552 -30.16 -7.14 -12.06
C PHE A 552 -29.16 -7.66 -11.02
N ASN A 553 -29.08 -7.06 -9.82
CA ASN A 553 -28.36 -7.61 -8.67
C ASN A 553 -29.21 -7.61 -7.39
#